data_AF-A0A944C4Z5-F1
#
_entry.id   AF-A0A944C4Z5-F1
#
_cell.length_a   1.000
_cell.length_b   1.000
_cell.length_c   1.000
_cell.angle_alpha   90.00
_cell.angle_beta   90.00
_cell.angle_gamma   90.00
#
_symmetry.space_group_name_H-M   'P 1'
#
loop_
_entity.id
_entity.type
_entity.pdbx_description
1 polymer ?
#
loop_
_entity_poly.entity_id
_entity_poly.type
_entity_poly.pdbx_seq_one_letter_code
_entity_poly.pdbx_strand_id
1 'polypeptide(L)'
;MRKYKYISLLVTLSAIGASLLSACTSSQNNSSTVTESSVVSGENTVSSQQDNNIDGTTAKQLRNAIAKAYGENYLPKVEIEPDVLQSEFGLTPDMYDECVAEAPMIGFHPDRLVIVKAKQGKEQEVKRALENALTVMKEELMQYPMNEAKVNAARVLDNSGYYCFMLLGKADDVSENDDEAARFAEQQMEIGIKAFENFFADKA
;
A
#
# COMPACT_ATOMS: atom_id res chain seq x y z
N MET A 1 15.72 29.59 21.85
CA MET A 1 15.55 28.63 22.97
C MET A 1 14.07 28.28 23.09
N ARG A 2 13.65 27.18 22.45
CA ARG A 2 12.25 26.72 22.48
C ARG A 2 12.05 25.89 23.75
N LYS A 3 11.10 26.31 24.60
CA LYS A 3 10.77 25.65 25.87
C LYS A 3 9.80 24.51 25.57
N TYR A 4 10.27 23.27 25.63
CA TYR A 4 9.42 22.09 25.62
C TYR A 4 8.83 21.89 27.01
N LYS A 5 7.50 21.94 27.11
CA LYS A 5 6.75 21.56 28.32
C LYS A 5 6.50 20.06 28.25
N TYR A 6 7.22 19.30 29.08
CA TYR A 6 6.98 17.87 29.29
C TYR A 6 5.73 17.69 30.14
N ILE A 7 4.68 17.12 29.57
CA ILE A 7 3.52 16.64 30.33
C ILE A 7 3.81 15.19 30.68
N SER A 8 4.14 14.97 31.96
CA SER A 8 4.33 13.64 32.55
C SER A 8 2.97 12.95 32.65
N LEU A 9 2.74 11.94 31.81
CA LEU A 9 1.56 11.09 31.85
C LEU A 9 1.86 9.90 32.79
N LEU A 10 1.25 9.93 33.97
CA LEU A 10 1.22 8.84 34.94
C LEU A 10 0.16 7.82 34.50
N VAL A 11 0.58 6.62 34.08
CA VAL A 11 -0.31 5.46 33.95
C VAL A 11 0.22 4.36 34.85
N THR A 12 -0.46 4.14 35.96
CA THR A 12 -0.34 2.94 36.77
C THR A 12 -1.59 2.09 36.54
N LEU A 13 -1.43 0.88 36.03
CA LEU A 13 -2.37 -0.20 36.37
C LEU A 13 -1.66 -1.55 36.39
N SER A 14 -1.88 -2.23 37.50
CA SER A 14 -1.30 -3.50 37.94
C SER A 14 -2.01 -4.72 37.32
N ALA A 15 -1.21 -5.59 36.72
CA ALA A 15 -1.00 -7.00 37.06
C ALA A 15 -2.15 -8.05 37.14
N ILE A 16 -1.85 -9.18 36.48
CA ILE A 16 -2.17 -10.60 36.77
C ILE A 16 -3.31 -11.26 35.97
N GLY A 17 -2.95 -12.37 35.29
CA GLY A 17 -3.88 -13.46 34.97
C GLY A 17 -3.39 -14.40 33.86
N ALA A 18 -2.51 -15.37 34.21
CA ALA A 18 -2.08 -16.44 33.33
C ALA A 18 -3.14 -17.56 33.21
N SER A 19 -3.25 -18.20 32.04
CA SER A 19 -3.70 -19.59 31.92
C SER A 19 -3.23 -20.21 30.60
N LEU A 20 -2.52 -21.32 30.76
CA LEU A 20 -1.96 -22.20 29.75
C LEU A 20 -3.05 -23.12 29.19
N LEU A 21 -3.02 -23.42 27.88
CA LEU A 21 -3.53 -24.67 27.33
C LEU A 21 -2.60 -25.15 26.22
N SER A 22 -1.94 -26.28 26.48
CA SER A 22 -1.22 -27.10 25.51
C SER A 22 -2.20 -27.96 24.72
N ALA A 23 -1.99 -28.12 23.41
CA ALA A 23 -2.40 -29.30 22.67
C ALA A 23 -1.47 -29.52 21.47
N CYS A 24 -0.48 -30.39 21.64
CA CYS A 24 0.23 -31.02 20.54
C CYS A 24 -0.63 -32.16 19.99
N THR A 25 -0.74 -32.30 18.68
CA THR A 25 -0.97 -33.61 18.07
C THR A 25 -0.03 -33.79 16.89
N SER A 26 0.65 -34.93 16.90
CA SER A 26 1.65 -35.34 15.94
C SER A 26 0.96 -36.12 14.82
N SER A 27 1.39 -35.92 13.57
CA SER A 27 1.47 -37.01 12.62
C SER A 27 2.58 -36.77 11.61
N GLN A 28 3.28 -37.87 11.39
CA GLN A 28 4.56 -38.08 10.74
C GLN A 28 4.50 -38.10 9.22
N ASN A 29 5.68 -37.85 8.61
CA ASN A 29 6.27 -38.53 7.45
C ASN A 29 5.70 -38.20 6.05
N ASN A 30 6.46 -38.09 4.96
CA ASN A 30 7.88 -38.30 4.67
C ASN A 30 8.18 -37.77 3.24
N SER A 31 9.46 -37.51 2.98
CA SER A 31 10.17 -37.62 1.70
C SER A 31 10.04 -36.54 0.62
N SER A 32 11.15 -35.81 0.53
CA SER A 32 11.75 -35.17 -0.63
C SER A 32 11.71 -36.01 -1.89
N THR A 33 11.51 -35.40 -3.06
CA THR A 33 12.39 -35.63 -4.22
C THR A 33 12.33 -34.43 -5.17
N VAL A 34 13.50 -33.84 -5.40
CA VAL A 34 13.82 -32.88 -6.45
C VAL A 34 13.77 -33.60 -7.80
N THR A 35 13.21 -32.98 -8.83
CA THR A 35 13.65 -33.23 -10.23
C THR A 35 13.36 -32.01 -11.09
N GLU A 36 14.45 -31.37 -11.53
CA GLU A 36 14.50 -30.50 -12.70
C GLU A 36 14.07 -31.27 -13.96
N SER A 37 13.38 -30.60 -14.89
CA SER A 37 14.03 -29.94 -16.04
C SER A 37 13.12 -29.87 -17.27
N SER A 38 13.21 -28.73 -17.98
CA SER A 38 13.00 -28.57 -19.44
C SER A 38 11.53 -28.65 -19.94
N VAL A 39 10.96 -27.85 -20.87
CA VAL A 39 11.41 -27.11 -22.05
C VAL A 39 10.27 -26.12 -22.50
N VAL A 40 10.59 -25.14 -23.37
CA VAL A 40 9.74 -24.40 -24.35
C VAL A 40 8.95 -23.20 -23.80
N SER A 41 9.47 -21.97 -23.94
CA SER A 41 9.25 -21.07 -25.09
C SER A 41 7.78 -20.93 -25.52
N GLY A 42 7.10 -19.95 -24.92
CA GLY A 42 5.87 -19.40 -25.45
C GLY A 42 5.90 -17.90 -25.30
N GLU A 43 6.08 -17.19 -26.42
CA GLU A 43 5.61 -15.82 -26.56
C GLU A 43 4.17 -15.75 -26.06
N ASN A 44 3.91 -14.85 -25.12
CA ASN A 44 2.55 -14.38 -24.89
C ASN A 44 2.60 -12.87 -24.65
N THR A 45 2.44 -12.16 -25.77
CA THR A 45 1.46 -11.10 -25.94
C THR A 45 1.12 -10.35 -24.67
N VAL A 46 1.73 -9.16 -24.55
CA VAL A 46 1.23 -8.06 -23.75
C VAL A 46 -0.22 -7.81 -24.16
N SER A 47 -1.16 -8.36 -23.38
CA SER A 47 -2.54 -7.93 -23.43
C SER A 47 -2.67 -6.72 -22.53
N SER A 48 -2.40 -5.56 -23.10
CA SER A 48 -2.90 -4.28 -22.61
C SER A 48 -4.43 -4.33 -22.67
N GLN A 49 -5.05 -4.89 -21.62
CA GLN A 49 -6.47 -4.68 -21.40
C GLN A 49 -6.67 -3.25 -20.91
N GLN A 50 -6.71 -2.35 -21.88
CA GLN A 50 -7.30 -1.04 -21.74
C GLN A 50 -8.82 -1.23 -21.79
N ASP A 51 -9.38 -1.59 -20.65
CA ASP A 51 -10.83 -1.71 -20.49
C ASP A 51 -11.43 -0.30 -20.34
N ASN A 52 -11.85 0.29 -21.46
CA ASN A 52 -12.62 1.53 -21.48
C ASN A 52 -14.09 1.25 -21.15
N ASN A 53 -14.35 0.67 -19.98
CA ASN A 53 -15.70 0.49 -19.45
C ASN A 53 -15.89 1.48 -18.29
N ILE A 54 -16.57 2.60 -18.56
CA ILE A 54 -16.99 3.57 -17.51
C ILE A 54 -18.24 3.01 -16.80
N ASP A 55 -18.12 1.80 -16.28
CA ASP A 55 -19.12 1.11 -15.44
C ASP A 55 -18.42 0.46 -14.25
N GLY A 56 -17.69 1.29 -13.51
CA GLY A 56 -16.92 0.90 -12.34
C GLY A 56 -17.22 1.82 -11.16
N THR A 57 -17.05 1.28 -9.96
CA THR A 57 -17.14 2.02 -8.70
C THR A 57 -16.26 3.27 -8.73
N THR A 58 -16.56 4.28 -7.91
CA THR A 58 -15.77 5.53 -7.89
C THR A 58 -14.31 5.26 -7.52
N ALA A 59 -14.05 4.28 -6.64
CA ALA A 59 -12.71 3.81 -6.32
C ALA A 59 -11.96 3.27 -7.56
N LYS A 60 -12.63 2.48 -8.43
CA LYS A 60 -12.03 2.01 -9.69
C LYS A 60 -11.77 3.15 -10.67
N GLN A 61 -12.69 4.13 -10.74
CA GLN A 61 -12.50 5.32 -11.58
C GLN A 61 -11.30 6.16 -11.10
N LEU A 62 -11.18 6.37 -9.78
CA LEU A 62 -10.04 7.07 -9.17
C LEU A 62 -8.73 6.33 -9.42
N ARG A 63 -8.71 5.01 -9.24
CA ARG A 63 -7.56 4.15 -9.59
C ARG A 63 -7.17 4.35 -11.05
N ASN A 64 -8.13 4.36 -11.98
CA ASN A 64 -7.85 4.54 -13.40
C ASN A 64 -7.30 5.94 -13.71
N ALA A 65 -7.79 6.98 -13.03
CA ALA A 65 -7.25 8.33 -13.17
C ALA A 65 -5.79 8.42 -12.70
N ILE A 66 -5.47 7.82 -11.55
CA ILE A 66 -4.11 7.74 -11.01
C ILE A 66 -3.21 6.93 -11.97
N ALA A 67 -3.63 5.73 -12.37
CA ALA A 67 -2.88 4.89 -13.30
C ALA A 67 -2.60 5.60 -14.64
N LYS A 68 -3.60 6.33 -15.17
CA LYS A 68 -3.44 7.15 -16.38
C LYS A 68 -2.41 8.26 -16.21
N ALA A 69 -2.35 8.90 -15.04
CA ALA A 69 -1.39 9.97 -14.76
C ALA A 69 0.06 9.45 -14.75
N TYR A 70 0.29 8.23 -14.26
CA TYR A 70 1.61 7.59 -14.27
C TYR A 70 1.96 6.90 -15.60
N GLY A 71 0.95 6.53 -16.39
CA GLY A 71 1.11 5.86 -17.68
C GLY A 71 1.82 4.52 -17.54
N GLU A 72 2.86 4.30 -18.34
CA GLU A 72 3.67 3.06 -18.29
C GLU A 72 4.40 2.87 -16.95
N ASN A 73 4.59 3.94 -16.18
CA ASN A 73 5.25 3.89 -14.87
C ASN A 73 4.30 3.47 -13.73
N TYR A 74 3.03 3.22 -14.02
CA TYR A 74 2.11 2.63 -13.06
C TYR A 74 2.40 1.14 -12.91
N LEU A 75 3.09 0.75 -11.85
CA LEU A 75 3.51 -0.63 -11.60
C LEU A 75 2.48 -1.53 -10.88
N PRO A 76 1.68 -1.06 -9.91
CA PRO A 76 0.80 -1.96 -9.16
C PRO A 76 -0.42 -2.33 -10.00
N LYS A 77 -0.38 -3.50 -10.64
CA LYS A 77 -1.43 -3.99 -11.55
C LYS A 77 -2.05 -5.32 -11.11
N VAL A 78 -1.61 -5.86 -9.97
CA VAL A 78 -2.11 -7.11 -9.41
C VAL A 78 -2.94 -6.76 -8.19
N GLU A 79 -4.17 -7.26 -8.13
CA GLU A 79 -5.06 -7.07 -6.98
C GLU A 79 -4.47 -7.73 -5.72
N ILE A 80 -4.55 -7.04 -4.60
CA ILE A 80 -4.16 -7.57 -3.28
C ILE A 80 -5.35 -8.37 -2.74
N GLU A 81 -5.12 -9.65 -2.44
CA GLU A 81 -6.17 -10.52 -1.91
C GLU A 81 -6.66 -10.06 -0.51
N PRO A 82 -7.92 -10.34 -0.14
CA PRO A 82 -8.51 -9.86 1.12
C PRO A 82 -7.71 -10.20 2.38
N ASP A 83 -7.14 -11.42 2.45
CA ASP A 83 -6.34 -11.85 3.61
C ASP A 83 -5.05 -11.01 3.73
N VAL A 84 -4.41 -10.73 2.60
CA VAL A 84 -3.21 -9.88 2.53
C VAL A 84 -3.56 -8.42 2.82
N LEU A 85 -4.68 -7.93 2.29
CA LEU A 85 -5.19 -6.59 2.57
C LEU A 85 -5.45 -6.39 4.06
N GLN A 86 -6.02 -7.39 4.73
CA GLN A 86 -6.23 -7.35 6.17
C GLN A 86 -4.90 -7.41 6.94
N SER A 87 -3.97 -8.28 6.56
CA SER A 87 -2.71 -8.42 7.29
C SER A 87 -1.76 -7.24 7.11
N GLU A 88 -1.64 -6.70 5.89
CA GLU A 88 -0.71 -5.61 5.56
C GLU A 88 -1.30 -4.23 5.86
N PHE A 89 -2.60 -4.04 5.63
CA PHE A 89 -3.24 -2.71 5.75
C PHE A 89 -4.23 -2.61 6.91
N GLY A 90 -4.53 -3.70 7.61
CA GLY A 90 -5.50 -3.70 8.71
C GLY A 90 -6.94 -3.46 8.26
N LEU A 91 -7.24 -3.61 6.96
CA LEU A 91 -8.55 -3.33 6.39
C LEU A 91 -9.39 -4.60 6.27
N THR A 92 -10.57 -4.59 6.88
CA THR A 92 -11.55 -5.68 6.79
C THR A 92 -12.78 -5.27 5.97
N PRO A 93 -13.51 -6.22 5.35
CA PRO A 93 -14.68 -5.92 4.52
C PRO A 93 -15.83 -5.18 5.24
N ASP A 94 -15.89 -5.22 6.57
CA ASP A 94 -16.89 -4.46 7.33
C ASP A 94 -16.57 -2.96 7.42
N MET A 95 -15.34 -2.52 7.07
CA MET A 95 -14.89 -1.13 7.18
C MET A 95 -15.20 -0.26 5.95
N TYR A 96 -15.45 -0.85 4.77
CA TYR A 96 -15.54 -0.10 3.51
C TYR A 96 -16.69 -0.52 2.59
N ASP A 97 -17.21 0.44 1.82
CA ASP A 97 -18.21 0.21 0.77
C ASP A 97 -17.54 -0.15 -0.57
N GLU A 98 -16.38 0.44 -0.84
CA GLU A 98 -15.58 0.19 -2.02
C GLU A 98 -14.11 0.07 -1.62
N CYS A 99 -13.39 -0.88 -2.21
CA CYS A 99 -11.94 -0.99 -2.06
C CYS A 99 -11.30 -1.38 -3.41
N VAL A 100 -10.16 -0.76 -3.70
CA VAL A 100 -9.22 -1.19 -4.73
C VAL A 100 -7.84 -1.20 -4.09
N ALA A 101 -7.18 -2.34 -4.10
CA ALA A 101 -5.85 -2.51 -3.54
C ALA A 101 -4.98 -3.25 -4.54
N GLU A 102 -3.86 -2.64 -4.95
CA GLU A 102 -3.00 -3.20 -5.98
C GLU A 102 -1.52 -3.15 -5.57
N ALA A 103 -0.79 -4.19 -5.97
CA ALA A 103 0.64 -4.35 -5.84
C ALA A 103 1.28 -4.73 -7.20
N PRO A 104 2.60 -4.54 -7.37
CA PRO A 104 3.34 -5.01 -8.53
C PRO A 104 3.36 -6.54 -8.61
N MET A 105 3.37 -7.04 -9.83
CA MET A 105 3.59 -8.47 -10.09
C MET A 105 5.01 -8.93 -9.68
N ILE A 106 5.99 -8.03 -9.76
CA ILE A 106 7.37 -8.29 -9.34
C ILE A 106 7.53 -7.85 -7.88
N GLY A 107 7.67 -8.83 -6.97
CA GLY A 107 7.63 -8.61 -5.51
C GLY A 107 8.74 -7.75 -4.91
N PHE A 108 9.75 -7.33 -5.69
CA PHE A 108 10.81 -6.43 -5.21
C PHE A 108 10.44 -4.94 -5.28
N HIS A 109 9.39 -4.57 -6.03
CA HIS A 109 8.95 -3.18 -6.09
C HIS A 109 8.08 -2.82 -4.88
N PRO A 110 8.41 -1.72 -4.18
CA PRO A 110 7.67 -1.32 -3.00
C PRO A 110 6.32 -0.68 -3.35
N ASP A 111 6.04 -0.42 -4.63
CA ASP A 111 4.85 0.31 -5.07
C ASP A 111 3.57 -0.31 -4.53
N ARG A 112 2.65 0.50 -4.03
CA ARG A 112 1.32 0.08 -3.56
C ARG A 112 0.32 1.20 -3.79
N LEU A 113 -0.88 0.83 -4.24
CA LEU A 113 -2.04 1.72 -4.25
C LEU A 113 -3.17 1.05 -3.48
N VAL A 114 -3.70 1.70 -2.45
CA VAL A 114 -4.91 1.25 -1.76
C VAL A 114 -5.89 2.41 -1.65
N ILE A 115 -7.05 2.26 -2.28
CA ILE A 115 -8.14 3.23 -2.30
C ILE A 115 -9.35 2.61 -1.58
N VAL A 116 -9.90 3.34 -0.62
CA VAL A 116 -10.99 2.86 0.22
C VAL A 116 -12.08 3.92 0.33
N LYS A 117 -13.32 3.58 -0.04
CA LYS A 117 -14.49 4.33 0.40
C LYS A 117 -14.89 3.80 1.77
N ALA A 118 -14.64 4.56 2.83
CA ALA A 118 -15.02 4.14 4.18
C ALA A 118 -16.55 4.07 4.31
N LYS A 119 -17.05 3.07 5.06
CA LYS A 119 -18.44 3.07 5.53
C LYS A 119 -18.67 4.20 6.52
N GLN A 120 -19.93 4.61 6.65
CA GLN A 120 -20.32 5.60 7.65
C GLN A 120 -19.94 5.13 9.06
N GLY A 121 -19.22 5.96 9.80
CA GLY A 121 -18.74 5.68 11.16
C GLY A 121 -17.42 4.89 11.21
N LYS A 122 -16.85 4.51 10.05
CA LYS A 122 -15.58 3.77 9.93
C LYS A 122 -14.43 4.64 9.41
N GLU A 123 -14.67 5.91 9.14
CA GLU A 123 -13.73 6.87 8.52
C GLU A 123 -12.40 6.95 9.29
N GLN A 124 -12.48 7.15 10.61
CA GLN A 124 -11.28 7.24 11.45
C GLN A 124 -10.55 5.89 11.56
N GLU A 125 -11.29 4.79 11.54
CA GLU A 125 -10.72 3.44 11.61
C GLU A 125 -9.92 3.13 10.34
N VAL A 126 -10.50 3.41 9.17
CA VAL A 126 -9.84 3.27 7.87
C VAL A 126 -8.61 4.17 7.76
N LYS A 127 -8.73 5.46 8.11
CA LYS A 127 -7.58 6.39 8.07
C LYS A 127 -6.42 5.88 8.92
N ARG A 128 -6.70 5.50 10.17
CA ARG A 128 -5.68 4.99 11.09
C ARG A 128 -5.07 3.68 10.61
N ALA A 129 -5.85 2.78 10.03
CA ALA A 129 -5.35 1.51 9.49
C ALA A 129 -4.30 1.77 8.38
N LEU A 130 -4.62 2.67 7.44
CA LEU A 130 -3.70 3.05 6.37
C LEU A 130 -2.46 3.81 6.86
N GLU A 131 -2.60 4.72 7.82
CA GLU A 131 -1.46 5.45 8.42
C GLU A 131 -0.52 4.53 9.21
N ASN A 132 -1.08 3.55 9.93
CA ASN A 132 -0.31 2.52 10.61
C ASN A 132 0.44 1.63 9.60
N ALA A 133 -0.25 1.17 8.55
CA ALA A 133 0.36 0.40 7.47
C ALA A 133 1.52 1.16 6.83
N LEU A 134 1.36 2.47 6.61
CA LEU A 134 2.41 3.32 6.06
C LEU A 134 3.61 3.41 6.99
N THR A 135 3.37 3.51 8.29
CA THR A 135 4.44 3.55 9.30
C THR A 135 5.23 2.24 9.30
N VAL A 136 4.54 1.11 9.38
CA VAL A 136 5.17 -0.23 9.34
C VAL A 136 5.95 -0.42 8.05
N MET A 137 5.36 -0.09 6.90
CA MET A 137 6.02 -0.24 5.60
C MET A 137 7.27 0.64 5.47
N LYS A 138 7.26 1.84 6.05
CA LYS A 138 8.46 2.68 6.12
C LYS A 138 9.56 1.99 6.93
N GLU A 139 9.24 1.49 8.11
CA GLU A 139 10.20 0.80 8.98
C GLU A 139 10.77 -0.46 8.31
N GLU A 140 9.94 -1.27 7.64
CA GLU A 140 10.36 -2.49 6.96
C GLU A 140 11.21 -2.22 5.73
N LEU A 141 10.91 -1.18 4.96
CA LEU A 141 11.62 -0.90 3.72
C LEU A 141 12.89 -0.05 3.91
N MET A 142 13.11 0.53 5.09
CA MET A 142 14.35 1.25 5.43
C MET A 142 15.61 0.37 5.32
N GLN A 143 15.48 -0.95 5.40
CA GLN A 143 16.60 -1.88 5.19
C GLN A 143 17.06 -1.96 3.72
N TYR A 144 16.34 -1.32 2.79
CA TYR A 144 16.67 -1.21 1.37
C TYR A 144 16.97 0.25 1.01
N PRO A 145 18.22 0.74 1.20
CA PRO A 145 18.58 2.15 1.03
C PRO A 145 18.18 2.75 -0.31
N MET A 146 18.17 1.94 -1.38
CA MET A 146 17.77 2.37 -2.73
C MET A 146 16.31 2.84 -2.80
N ASN A 147 15.44 2.40 -1.87
CA ASN A 147 14.03 2.76 -1.83
C ASN A 147 13.70 3.86 -0.81
N GLU A 148 14.67 4.31 0.00
CA GLU A 148 14.43 5.18 1.16
C GLU A 148 13.67 6.45 0.78
N ALA A 149 14.14 7.19 -0.22
CA ALA A 149 13.51 8.43 -0.66
C ALA A 149 12.05 8.21 -1.12
N LYS A 150 11.82 7.16 -1.93
CA LYS A 150 10.50 6.81 -2.45
C LYS A 150 9.53 6.42 -1.34
N VAL A 151 9.99 5.59 -0.42
CA VAL A 151 9.21 5.14 0.74
C VAL A 151 8.89 6.30 1.68
N ASN A 152 9.85 7.19 1.92
CA ASN A 152 9.63 8.39 2.74
C ASN A 152 8.62 9.36 2.12
N ALA A 153 8.57 9.44 0.79
CA ALA A 153 7.61 10.27 0.06
C ALA A 153 6.17 9.72 0.07
N ALA A 154 5.94 8.44 0.41
CA ALA A 154 4.60 7.87 0.47
C ALA A 154 3.69 8.58 1.49
N ARG A 155 2.38 8.58 1.20
CA ARG A 155 1.34 9.32 1.94
C ARG A 155 0.02 8.55 2.00
N VAL A 156 -0.80 8.92 2.97
CA VAL A 156 -2.24 8.63 2.98
C VAL A 156 -2.97 9.95 2.72
N LEU A 157 -3.82 9.97 1.69
CA LEU A 157 -4.66 11.11 1.31
C LEU A 157 -6.12 10.84 1.69
N ASP A 158 -6.88 11.89 1.96
CA ASP A 158 -8.31 11.80 2.25
C ASP A 158 -9.11 12.90 1.55
N ASN A 159 -10.20 12.52 0.87
CA ASN A 159 -11.15 13.46 0.26
C ASN A 159 -12.50 12.78 0.03
N SER A 160 -13.60 13.48 0.32
CA SER A 160 -14.98 13.02 0.02
C SER A 160 -15.32 11.62 0.55
N GLY A 161 -14.74 11.26 1.70
CA GLY A 161 -14.92 9.94 2.33
C GLY A 161 -14.12 8.79 1.66
N TYR A 162 -13.25 9.12 0.71
CA TYR A 162 -12.23 8.22 0.17
C TYR A 162 -10.89 8.45 0.88
N TYR A 163 -10.20 7.35 1.13
CA TYR A 163 -8.85 7.31 1.69
C TYR A 163 -7.93 6.60 0.70
N CYS A 164 -6.76 7.17 0.42
CA CYS A 164 -5.82 6.65 -0.56
C CYS A 164 -4.43 6.52 0.05
N PHE A 165 -3.99 5.30 0.32
CA PHE A 165 -2.58 4.99 0.54
C PHE A 165 -1.87 4.99 -0.81
N MET A 166 -0.77 5.74 -0.90
CA MET A 166 -0.01 5.85 -2.13
C MET A 166 1.49 5.77 -1.85
N LEU A 167 2.10 4.73 -2.41
CA LEU A 167 3.54 4.57 -2.58
C LEU A 167 3.76 4.28 -4.06
N LEU A 168 3.97 5.32 -4.85
CA LEU A 168 4.05 5.24 -6.31
C LEU A 168 5.23 6.07 -6.81
N GLY A 169 5.62 5.84 -8.07
CA GLY A 169 6.64 6.65 -8.74
C GLY A 169 7.68 5.80 -9.45
N LYS A 170 8.53 6.43 -10.24
CA LYS A 170 9.68 5.75 -10.84
C LYS A 170 10.70 5.32 -9.78
N ALA A 171 11.47 4.30 -10.10
CA ALA A 171 12.74 4.08 -9.40
C ALA A 171 13.69 5.24 -9.74
N ASP A 172 14.53 5.60 -8.78
CA ASP A 172 15.53 6.66 -8.97
C ASP A 172 16.85 6.04 -9.44
N ASP A 173 17.27 6.42 -10.63
CA ASP A 173 18.55 6.05 -11.25
C ASP A 173 19.39 7.27 -11.65
N VAL A 174 18.97 8.48 -11.26
CA VAL A 174 19.56 9.75 -11.71
C VAL A 174 20.12 10.60 -10.58
N SER A 175 19.63 10.46 -9.36
CA SER A 175 20.07 11.31 -8.25
C SER A 175 21.49 10.97 -7.79
N GLU A 176 22.30 12.00 -7.56
CA GLU A 176 23.69 11.84 -7.11
C GLU A 176 23.82 11.92 -5.57
N ASN A 177 22.75 12.33 -4.88
CA ASN A 177 22.71 12.51 -3.43
C ASN A 177 21.28 12.39 -2.86
N ASP A 178 21.19 12.29 -1.53
CA ASP A 178 19.92 12.09 -0.82
C ASP A 178 18.91 13.23 -1.02
N ASP A 179 19.38 14.48 -1.11
CA ASP A 179 18.51 15.66 -1.33
C ASP A 179 17.91 15.68 -2.74
N GLU A 180 18.65 15.20 -3.74
CA GLU A 180 18.13 14.97 -5.10
C GLU A 180 17.13 13.82 -5.12
N ALA A 181 17.45 12.71 -4.46
CA ALA A 181 16.57 11.55 -4.39
C ALA A 181 15.25 11.86 -3.70
N ALA A 182 15.28 12.60 -2.59
CA ALA A 182 14.09 13.06 -1.89
C ALA A 182 13.23 13.97 -2.79
N ARG A 183 13.84 14.92 -3.49
CA ARG A 183 13.10 15.80 -4.43
C ARG A 183 12.51 15.03 -5.59
N PHE A 184 13.25 14.07 -6.16
CA PHE A 184 12.76 13.20 -7.22
C PHE A 184 11.55 12.39 -6.73
N ALA A 185 11.64 11.76 -5.57
CA ALA A 185 10.56 10.97 -4.98
C ALA A 185 9.29 11.81 -4.73
N GLU A 186 9.43 13.01 -4.15
CA GLU A 186 8.29 13.93 -3.95
C GLU A 186 7.68 14.36 -5.30
N GLN A 187 8.49 14.65 -6.31
CA GLN A 187 8.00 14.97 -7.67
C GLN A 187 7.24 13.80 -8.31
N GLN A 188 7.69 12.57 -8.09
CA GLN A 188 6.97 11.39 -8.57
C GLN A 188 5.63 11.23 -7.85
N MET A 189 5.61 11.36 -6.52
CA MET A 189 4.39 11.26 -5.71
C MET A 189 3.35 12.33 -6.07
N GLU A 190 3.81 13.54 -6.38
CA GLU A 190 2.98 14.68 -6.77
C GLU A 190 2.11 14.39 -8.01
N ILE A 191 2.55 13.50 -8.91
CA ILE A 191 1.76 13.05 -10.07
C ILE A 191 0.45 12.40 -9.60
N GLY A 192 0.56 11.47 -8.64
CA GLY A 192 -0.59 10.77 -8.09
C GLY A 192 -1.45 11.65 -7.17
N ILE A 193 -0.83 12.51 -6.37
CA ILE A 193 -1.55 13.47 -5.51
C ILE A 193 -2.42 14.38 -6.37
N LYS A 194 -1.88 14.98 -7.43
CA LYS A 194 -2.66 15.82 -8.37
C LYS A 194 -3.78 15.04 -9.05
N ALA A 195 -3.52 13.79 -9.46
CA ALA A 195 -4.56 12.96 -10.06
C ALA A 195 -5.72 12.68 -9.09
N PHE A 196 -5.40 12.43 -7.81
CA PHE A 196 -6.38 12.25 -6.74
C PHE A 196 -7.19 13.53 -6.49
N GLU A 197 -6.53 14.67 -6.34
CA GLU A 197 -7.18 15.96 -6.08
C GLU A 197 -8.09 16.38 -7.24
N ASN A 198 -7.58 16.33 -8.48
CA ASN A 198 -8.33 16.71 -9.67
C ASN A 198 -9.58 15.83 -9.86
N PHE A 199 -9.47 14.52 -9.57
CA PHE A 199 -10.59 13.60 -9.71
C PHE A 199 -11.82 14.01 -8.87
N PHE A 200 -11.59 14.56 -7.66
CA PHE A 200 -12.67 15.05 -6.81
C PHE A 200 -13.05 16.49 -7.09
N ALA A 201 -12.11 17.33 -7.54
CA ALA A 201 -12.41 18.70 -7.95
C ALA A 201 -13.38 18.75 -9.15
N ASP A 202 -13.24 17.84 -10.11
CA ASP A 202 -14.11 17.75 -11.30
C ASP A 202 -15.54 17.24 -10.97
N LYS A 203 -15.77 16.75 -9.75
CA LYS A 203 -17.06 16.17 -9.30
C LYS A 203 -17.79 17.04 -8.27
N ALA A 204 -17.18 18.12 -7.80
CA ALA A 204 -17.75 19.07 -6.84
C ALA A 204 -18.62 20.13 -7.54
#